data_AF-A0A936K1L5-F1
#
_entry.id   AF-A0A936K1L5-F1
#
_cell.length_a   1.000
_cell.length_b   1.000
_cell.length_c   1.000
_cell.angle_alpha   90.00
_cell.angle_beta   90.00
_cell.angle_gamma   90.00
#
_symmetry.space_group_name_H-M   'P 1'
#
loop_
_entity.id
_entity.type
_entity.pdbx_description
1 polymer ?
#
loop_
_entity_poly.entity_id
_entity_poly.type
_entity_poly.pdbx_seq_one_letter_code
_entity_poly.pdbx_strand_id
1 'polypeptide(L)'
;MIVAIWIVTLLLVGLWSLAAWGLSSLLAINGAWVAQLEPWLQRVPFGAWLETWFPDWLQVAKALLDAAQMGLSWLGSAGPTLVWLSWGVVTGLMLLLAGGLSLLVALIQKSTPRLPPNPPPNPPLPPTAAA
;
A
#
# COMPACT_ATOMS: atom_id res chain seq x y z
N MET A 1 12.83 -13.15 1.40
CA MET A 1 12.63 -11.91 0.61
C MET A 1 11.34 -11.92 -0.20
N ILE A 2 11.06 -12.95 -1.02
CA ILE A 2 9.80 -13.02 -1.81
C ILE A 2 8.54 -12.88 -0.94
N VAL A 3 8.46 -13.59 0.19
CA VAL A 3 7.30 -13.52 1.10
C VAL A 3 7.06 -12.09 1.63
N ALA A 4 8.13 -11.35 1.95
CA ALA A 4 8.00 -9.97 2.45
C ALA A 4 7.45 -9.01 1.37
N ILE A 5 7.86 -9.18 0.11
CA ILE A 5 7.33 -8.41 -1.02
C ILE A 5 5.81 -8.63 -1.13
N TRP A 6 5.38 -9.89 -1.08
CA TRP A 6 3.96 -10.23 -1.17
C TRP A 6 3.14 -9.72 0.03
N ILE A 7 3.67 -9.76 1.25
CA ILE A 7 2.99 -9.20 2.42
C ILE A 7 2.76 -7.70 2.25
N VAL A 8 3.80 -6.95 1.86
CA VAL A 8 3.70 -5.50 1.64
C VAL A 8 2.73 -5.20 0.50
N THR A 9 2.81 -5.93 -0.62
CA THR A 9 1.88 -5.77 -1.74
C THR A 9 0.44 -6.05 -1.31
N LEU A 10 0.17 -7.13 -0.56
CA LEU A 10 -1.17 -7.44 -0.08
C LEU A 10 -1.69 -6.38 0.89
N LEU A 11 -0.83 -5.82 1.75
CA LEU A 11 -1.21 -4.71 2.62
C LEU A 11 -1.57 -3.46 1.81
N LEU A 12 -0.75 -3.07 0.83
CA LEU A 12 -1.05 -1.93 -0.03
C LEU A 12 -2.32 -2.15 -0.85
N VAL A 13 -2.50 -3.34 -1.42
CA VAL A 13 -3.71 -3.70 -2.17
C VAL A 13 -4.94 -3.71 -1.26
N GLY A 14 -4.81 -4.21 -0.03
CA GLY A 14 -5.87 -4.18 0.97
C GLY A 14 -6.26 -2.75 1.35
N LEU A 15 -5.28 -1.90 1.62
CA LEU A 15 -5.49 -0.49 1.95
C LEU A 15 -6.13 0.28 0.78
N TRP A 16 -5.64 0.05 -0.45
CA TRP A 16 -6.19 0.62 -1.66
C TRP A 16 -7.61 0.13 -1.95
N SER A 17 -7.88 -1.16 -1.72
CA SER A 17 -9.22 -1.73 -1.87
C SER A 17 -10.19 -1.15 -0.85
N LEU A 18 -9.76 -0.97 0.41
CA LEU A 18 -10.55 -0.25 1.42
C LEU A 18 -10.84 1.18 0.99
N ALA A 19 -9.85 1.89 0.46
CA ALA A 19 -10.01 3.27 0.00
C ALA A 19 -10.99 3.35 -1.20
N ALA A 20 -10.86 2.46 -2.18
CA ALA A 20 -11.76 2.40 -3.33
C ALA A 20 -13.20 2.02 -2.91
N TRP A 21 -13.35 1.06 -2.00
CA TRP A 21 -14.66 0.69 -1.43
C TRP A 21 -15.29 1.80 -0.62
N GLY A 22 -14.49 2.48 0.22
CA GLY A 22 -14.93 3.65 0.98
C GLY A 22 -15.41 4.74 0.04
N LEU A 23 -14.60 5.09 -0.97
CA LEU A 23 -14.96 6.08 -1.96
C LEU A 23 -16.21 5.68 -2.76
N SER A 24 -16.33 4.43 -3.19
CA SER A 24 -17.51 3.92 -3.89
C SER A 24 -18.77 3.97 -3.03
N SER A 25 -18.67 3.63 -1.74
CA SER A 25 -19.80 3.65 -0.81
C SER A 25 -20.26 5.09 -0.54
N LEU A 26 -19.30 6.01 -0.41
CA LEU A 26 -19.55 7.44 -0.24
C LEU A 26 -20.11 8.11 -1.50
N LEU A 27 -19.77 7.60 -2.69
CA LEU A 27 -20.37 8.01 -3.96
C LEU A 27 -21.79 7.44 -4.15
N ALA A 28 -22.07 6.25 -3.59
CA ALA A 28 -23.39 5.63 -3.64
C ALA A 28 -24.40 6.32 -2.71
N ILE A 29 -23.93 6.88 -1.59
CA ILE A 29 -24.71 7.74 -0.71
C ILE A 29 -24.62 9.16 -1.29
N ASN A 30 -25.73 9.69 -1.81
CA ASN A 30 -25.90 11.08 -2.26
C ASN A 30 -24.93 12.06 -1.56
N GLY A 31 -24.11 12.80 -2.33
CA GLY A 31 -23.05 13.69 -1.84
C GLY A 31 -23.47 14.79 -0.85
N ALA A 32 -24.76 14.97 -0.57
CA ALA A 32 -25.27 15.85 0.49
C ALA A 32 -24.79 15.48 1.91
N TRP A 33 -24.29 14.27 2.13
CA TRP A 33 -23.67 13.90 3.42
C TRP A 33 -22.40 14.74 3.72
N VAL A 34 -21.68 15.19 2.68
CA VAL A 34 -20.48 16.03 2.83
C VAL A 34 -20.84 17.39 3.45
N ALA A 35 -21.96 17.98 3.00
CA ALA A 35 -22.47 19.24 3.54
C ALA A 35 -22.92 19.11 5.02
N GLN A 36 -23.26 17.90 5.48
CA GLN A 36 -23.60 17.64 6.88
C GLN A 36 -22.36 17.46 7.78
N LEU A 37 -21.19 17.17 7.21
CA LEU A 37 -19.95 17.01 7.96
C LEU A 37 -19.30 18.33 8.32
N GLU A 38 -19.42 19.36 7.49
CA GLU A 38 -18.84 20.68 7.77
C GLU A 38 -19.25 21.25 9.15
N PRO A 39 -20.54 21.28 9.54
CA PRO A 39 -20.93 21.74 10.87
C PRO A 39 -20.48 20.79 12.00
N TRP A 40 -20.29 19.50 11.72
CA TRP A 40 -19.72 18.54 12.68
C TRP A 40 -18.24 18.79 12.92
N LEU A 41 -17.49 19.09 11.85
CA LEU A 41 -16.06 19.36 11.87
C LEU A 41 -15.73 20.61 12.69
N GLN A 42 -16.61 21.62 12.64
CA GLN A 42 -16.50 22.83 13.45
C GLN A 42 -16.80 22.60 14.94
N ARG A 43 -17.45 21.49 15.31
CA ARG A 43 -17.83 21.16 16.69
C ARG A 43 -16.99 20.04 17.31
N VAL A 44 -15.88 19.68 16.69
CA VAL A 44 -15.03 18.58 17.15
C VAL A 44 -14.42 18.92 18.52
N PRO A 45 -14.73 18.16 19.59
CA PRO A 45 -14.31 18.50 20.95
C PRO A 45 -12.80 18.40 21.17
N PHE A 46 -12.09 17.65 20.31
CA PHE A 46 -10.63 17.51 20.31
C PHE A 46 -9.92 18.47 19.33
N GLY A 47 -10.64 19.41 18.71
CA GLY A 47 -10.09 20.33 17.71
C GLY A 47 -8.93 21.19 18.24
N ALA A 48 -8.99 21.62 19.50
CA ALA A 48 -7.92 22.39 20.13
C ALA A 48 -6.63 21.57 20.36
N TRP A 49 -6.77 20.28 20.65
CA TRP A 49 -5.62 19.38 20.75
C TRP A 49 -5.00 19.17 19.36
N LEU A 50 -5.83 18.96 18.33
CA LEU A 50 -5.38 18.85 16.93
C LEU A 50 -4.63 20.09 16.46
N GLU A 51 -5.12 21.29 16.79
CA GLU A 51 -4.47 22.57 16.46
C GLU A 51 -3.05 22.68 17.02
N THR A 52 -2.76 22.00 18.13
CA THR A 52 -1.43 22.01 18.76
C THR A 52 -0.42 21.19 17.95
N TRP A 53 -0.88 20.15 17.25
CA TRP A 53 -0.03 19.27 16.44
C TRP A 53 -0.04 19.64 14.96
N PHE A 54 -1.17 20.15 14.46
CA PHE A 54 -1.40 20.56 13.09
C PHE A 54 -2.09 21.93 13.08
N PRO A 55 -1.30 23.01 12.99
CA PRO A 55 -1.84 24.35 12.77
C PRO A 55 -2.67 24.36 11.48
N ASP A 56 -3.80 25.06 11.49
CA ASP A 56 -4.71 25.18 10.33
C ASP A 56 -5.27 23.84 9.82
N TRP A 57 -5.28 22.77 10.64
CA TRP A 57 -5.84 21.47 10.25
C TRP A 57 -7.29 21.59 9.77
N LEU A 58 -8.07 22.50 10.34
CA LEU A 58 -9.44 22.76 9.95
C LEU A 58 -9.53 23.28 8.51
N GLN A 59 -8.57 24.10 8.10
CA GLN A 59 -8.52 24.69 6.75
C GLN A 59 -8.16 23.61 5.72
N VAL A 60 -7.20 22.74 6.05
CA VAL A 60 -6.85 21.56 5.25
C VAL A 60 -8.02 20.60 5.14
N ALA A 61 -8.72 20.34 6.24
CA ALA A 61 -9.87 19.45 6.25
C ALA A 61 -11.07 20.02 5.46
N LYS A 62 -11.30 21.34 5.51
CA LYS A 62 -12.24 22.03 4.62
C LYS A 62 -11.84 21.94 3.16
N ALA A 63 -10.58 22.20 2.83
CA ALA A 63 -10.07 22.07 1.47
C ALA A 63 -10.22 20.64 0.93
N LEU A 64 -10.02 19.63 1.78
CA LEU A 64 -10.29 18.22 1.46
C LEU A 64 -11.77 17.95 1.25
N LEU A 65 -12.66 18.51 2.07
CA LEU A 65 -14.11 18.41 1.89
C LEU A 65 -14.57 19.05 0.58
N ASP A 66 -14.08 20.26 0.28
CA ASP A 66 -14.35 20.97 -0.97
C ASP A 66 -13.83 20.20 -2.17
N ALA A 67 -12.60 19.68 -2.10
CA ALA A 67 -12.04 18.83 -3.16
C ALA A 67 -12.85 17.55 -3.35
N ALA A 68 -13.35 16.94 -2.26
CA ALA A 68 -14.23 15.79 -2.34
C ALA A 68 -15.57 16.16 -2.98
N GLN A 69 -16.19 17.27 -2.60
CA GLN A 69 -17.47 17.72 -3.16
C GLN A 69 -17.33 18.13 -4.63
N MET A 70 -16.23 18.78 -4.99
CA MET A 70 -15.88 19.13 -6.36
C MET A 70 -15.61 17.87 -7.19
N GLY A 71 -14.90 16.89 -6.63
CA GLY A 71 -14.70 15.57 -7.24
C GLY A 71 -16.02 14.83 -7.45
N LEU A 72 -16.88 14.75 -6.44
CA LEU A 72 -18.19 14.09 -6.53
C LEU A 72 -19.12 14.78 -7.53
N SER A 73 -19.15 16.12 -7.57
CA SER A 73 -19.97 16.86 -8.54
C SER A 73 -19.45 16.70 -9.97
N TRP A 74 -18.14 16.60 -10.16
CA TRP A 74 -17.53 16.32 -11.45
C TRP A 74 -17.71 14.86 -11.89
N LEU A 75 -17.70 13.91 -10.94
CA LEU A 75 -17.87 12.48 -11.20
C LEU A 75 -19.31 12.12 -11.65
N GLY A 76 -20.32 12.88 -11.24
CA GLY A 76 -21.71 12.70 -11.70
C GLY A 76 -22.16 11.23 -11.71
N SER A 77 -22.78 10.78 -12.80
CA SER A 77 -23.22 9.39 -13.01
C SER A 77 -22.09 8.40 -13.37
N ALA A 78 -20.89 8.91 -13.70
CA ALA A 78 -19.73 8.09 -14.06
C ALA A 78 -18.88 7.68 -12.84
N GLY A 79 -19.20 8.21 -11.65
CA GLY A 79 -18.41 8.04 -10.45
C GLY A 79 -18.11 6.59 -10.06
N PRO A 80 -19.09 5.68 -10.04
CA PRO A 80 -18.84 4.26 -9.75
C PRO A 80 -17.89 3.63 -10.77
N THR A 81 -18.07 3.93 -12.06
CA THR A 81 -17.29 3.34 -13.15
C THR A 81 -15.82 3.76 -13.09
N LEU A 82 -15.55 5.03 -12.75
CA LEU A 82 -14.19 5.56 -12.58
C LEU A 82 -13.46 4.96 -11.37
N VAL A 83 -14.18 4.74 -10.27
CA VAL A 83 -13.62 4.05 -9.09
C VAL A 83 -13.22 2.62 -9.44
N TRP A 84 -14.08 1.88 -10.16
CA TRP A 84 -13.75 0.51 -10.59
C TRP A 84 -12.62 0.46 -11.62
N LEU A 85 -12.58 1.41 -12.56
CA LEU A 85 -11.47 1.53 -13.54
C LEU A 85 -10.15 1.83 -12.85
N SER A 86 -10.12 2.85 -11.99
CA SER A 86 -8.91 3.20 -11.23
C SER A 86 -8.46 2.08 -10.31
N TRP A 87 -9.40 1.40 -9.64
CA TRP A 87 -9.09 0.23 -8.83
C TRP A 87 -8.44 -0.88 -9.67
N GLY A 88 -9.02 -1.23 -10.81
CA GLY A 88 -8.50 -2.26 -11.70
C GLY A 88 -7.10 -1.94 -12.23
N VAL A 89 -6.88 -0.70 -12.68
CA VAL A 89 -5.59 -0.24 -13.22
C VAL A 89 -4.50 -0.28 -12.16
N VAL A 90 -4.75 0.30 -10.99
CA VAL A 90 -3.75 0.39 -9.91
C VAL A 90 -3.44 -0.99 -9.33
N THR A 91 -4.47 -1.82 -9.11
CA THR A 91 -4.28 -3.18 -8.59
C THR A 91 -3.53 -4.06 -9.60
N GLY A 92 -3.88 -3.95 -10.88
CA GLY A 92 -3.16 -4.63 -11.97
C GLY A 92 -1.68 -4.23 -12.01
N LEU A 93 -1.39 -2.93 -11.95
CA LEU A 93 -0.01 -2.42 -11.94
C LEU A 93 0.80 -2.94 -10.74
N MET A 94 0.21 -2.93 -9.54
CA MET A 94 0.85 -3.45 -8.33
C MET A 94 1.15 -4.94 -8.44
N LEU A 95 0.20 -5.75 -8.92
CA LEU A 95 0.39 -7.18 -9.13
C LEU A 95 1.45 -7.46 -10.19
N LEU A 96 1.50 -6.66 -11.25
CA LEU A 96 2.47 -6.80 -12.34
C LEU A 96 3.89 -6.47 -11.85
N LEU A 97 4.04 -5.41 -11.04
CA LEU A 97 5.30 -5.06 -10.39
C LEU A 97 5.76 -6.16 -9.40
N ALA A 98 4.87 -6.63 -8.54
CA ALA A 98 5.17 -7.70 -7.57
C ALA A 98 5.53 -9.02 -8.25
N GLY A 99 4.80 -9.37 -9.32
CA GLY A 99 5.08 -10.52 -10.17
C GLY A 99 6.44 -10.40 -10.86
N GLY A 100 6.71 -9.25 -11.48
CA GLY A 100 8.00 -8.97 -12.15
C GLY A 100 9.19 -9.07 -11.19
N LEU A 101 9.09 -8.46 -10.00
CA LEU A 101 10.11 -8.57 -8.95
C LEU A 101 10.30 -10.00 -8.47
N SER A 102 9.21 -10.76 -8.28
CA SER A 102 9.29 -12.17 -7.88
C SER A 102 9.98 -13.04 -8.93
N LEU A 103 9.69 -12.79 -10.21
CA LEU A 103 10.26 -13.51 -11.35
C LEU A 103 11.77 -13.21 -11.49
N LEU A 104 12.16 -11.96 -11.30
CA LEU A 104 13.55 -11.52 -11.28
C LEU A 104 14.33 -12.19 -10.14
N VAL A 105 13.76 -12.23 -8.93
CA VAL A 105 14.39 -12.92 -7.78
C VAL A 105 14.50 -14.43 -8.02
N ALA A 106 13.47 -15.05 -8.61
CA ALA A 106 13.51 -16.48 -8.93
C ALA A 106 14.58 -16.81 -9.98
N LEU A 107 14.74 -15.96 -11.00
CA LEU A 107 15.81 -16.07 -11.99
C LEU A 107 17.20 -15.95 -11.36
N ILE A 108 17.39 -15.01 -10.43
CA ILE A 108 18.66 -14.85 -9.70
C ILE A 108 18.92 -16.10 -8.84
N GLN A 109 17.94 -16.59 -8.08
CA GLN A 109 18.12 -17.78 -7.23
C GLN A 109 18.46 -19.03 -8.05
N LYS A 110 17.85 -19.20 -9.22
CA LYS A 110 18.19 -20.30 -10.13
C LYS A 110 19.62 -20.18 -10.69
N SER A 111 20.13 -18.96 -10.77
CA SER A 111 21.47 -18.65 -11.30
C SER A 111 22.57 -18.76 -10.25
N THR A 112 22.25 -18.95 -8.97
CA THR A 112 23.25 -19.14 -7.90
C THR A 112 23.42 -20.65 -7.62
N PRO A 113 24.48 -21.30 -8.12
CA PRO A 113 24.76 -22.69 -7.77
C PRO A 113 25.03 -22.77 -6.26
N ARG A 114 24.45 -23.76 -5.59
CA ARG A 114 24.85 -24.11 -4.21
C ARG A 114 26.31 -24.51 -4.24
N LEU A 115 27.15 -23.81 -3.47
CA LEU A 115 28.52 -24.26 -3.20
C LEU A 115 28.46 -25.73 -2.71
N PRO A 116 29.30 -26.63 -3.26
CA PRO A 116 29.37 -27.99 -2.75
C PRO A 116 29.69 -27.97 -1.25
N PRO A 117 29.12 -28.92 -0.47
CA PRO A 117 29.44 -29.04 0.94
C PRO A 117 30.95 -29.12 1.12
N ASN A 118 31.46 -28.42 2.14
CA ASN A 118 32.89 -28.40 2.46
C ASN A 118 33.44 -29.84 2.45
N PRO A 119 34.55 -30.11 1.75
CA PRO A 119 35.16 -31.43 1.81
C PRO A 119 35.47 -31.77 3.28
N PRO A 120 35.34 -33.05 3.68
CA PRO A 120 35.64 -33.46 5.05
C PRO A 120 37.06 -32.99 5.43
N PRO A 121 37.29 -32.61 6.70
CA PRO A 121 38.62 -32.23 7.17
C PRO A 121 39.63 -33.31 6.78
N ASN A 122 40.76 -32.91 6.18
CA ASN A 122 41.82 -33.86 5.85
C ASN A 122 42.20 -34.65 7.10
N PRO A 123 42.33 -35.99 7.01
CA PRO A 123 42.80 -36.78 8.13
C PRO A 123 44.19 -36.28 8.58
N PRO A 124 44.48 -36.30 9.90
CA PRO A 124 45.78 -35.88 10.40
C PRO A 124 46.89 -36.70 9.73
N LEU A 125 47.93 -36.00 9.28
CA LEU A 125 49.12 -36.61 8.68
C LEU A 125 49.73 -37.60 9.69
N PRO A 126 50.16 -38.81 9.25
CA PRO A 126 50.85 -39.75 10.13
C PRO A 126 52.13 -39.10 10.68
N PRO A 127 52.49 -39.38 11.95
CA PRO A 127 53.69 -38.83 12.54
C PRO A 127 54.89 -39.24 11.68
N THR A 128 55.59 -38.25 11.13
CA THR A 128 56.87 -38.43 10.47
C THR A 128 57.80 -39.08 11.48
N ALA A 129 58.13 -40.35 11.26
CA ALA A 129 59.17 -41.02 12.02
C ALA A 129 60.47 -40.28 11.73
N ALA A 130 60.90 -39.45 12.69
CA ALA A 130 62.23 -38.87 12.68
C ALA A 130 63.24 -40.03 12.79
N ALA A 131 64.02 -40.21 11.73
CA ALA A 131 65.21 -41.05 11.69
C ALA A 131 66.42 -40.26 12.20
#